data_AF-A0A3D3VR03-F1
#
_entry.id   AF-A0A3D3VR03-F1
#
_cell.length_a   1.000
_cell.length_b   1.000
_cell.length_c   1.000
_cell.angle_alpha   90.00
_cell.angle_beta   90.00
_cell.angle_gamma   90.00
#
_symmetry.space_group_name_H-M   'P 1'
#
loop_
_entity.id
_entity.type
_entity.pdbx_description
1 polymer ?
#
loop_
_entity_poly.entity_id
_entity_poly.type
_entity_poly.pdbx_seq_one_letter_code
_entity_poly.pdbx_strand_id
1 'polypeptide(L)'
;MMGSLRRISAVASNTFLEAVRQKVFAVLLVFGLVLIYGANYFTEFSFQEQFKFLKDLGYAAISLTGLLVGLLGASQLIPGEIERRTILTA
;
A
#
# COMPACT_ATOMS: atom_id res chain seq x y z
N MET A 1 -13.63 -22.16 20.79
CA MET A 1 -12.44 -21.52 20.21
C MET A 1 -12.55 -21.24 18.70
N MET A 2 -13.26 -22.04 17.89
CA MET A 2 -13.42 -21.79 16.44
C MET A 2 -14.24 -20.53 16.07
N GLY A 3 -15.19 -20.13 16.93
CA GLY A 3 -16.04 -18.95 16.71
C GLY A 3 -15.28 -17.62 16.79
N SER A 4 -14.26 -17.51 17.65
CA SER A 4 -13.47 -16.28 17.81
C SER A 4 -12.57 -16.03 16.60
N LEU A 5 -11.94 -17.09 16.06
CA LEU A 5 -11.11 -16.99 14.85
C LEU A 5 -11.91 -16.48 13.64
N ARG A 6 -13.15 -16.97 13.46
CA ARG A 6 -14.06 -16.49 12.41
C ARG A 6 -14.47 -15.03 12.58
N ARG A 7 -14.66 -14.55 13.81
CA ARG A 7 -14.99 -13.15 14.08
C ARG A 7 -13.79 -12.24 13.82
N ILE A 8 -12.60 -12.64 14.26
CA ILE A 8 -11.36 -11.91 14.00
C ILE A 8 -11.09 -11.82 12.50
N SER A 9 -11.22 -12.92 11.76
CA SER A 9 -11.02 -12.92 10.31
C SER A 9 -12.06 -12.06 9.57
N ALA A 10 -13.31 -12.05 10.04
CA ALA A 10 -14.37 -11.21 9.48
C ALA A 10 -14.09 -9.71 9.70
N VAL A 11 -13.68 -9.31 10.90
CA VAL A 11 -13.31 -7.91 11.21
C VAL A 11 -12.08 -7.51 10.41
N ALA A 12 -11.02 -8.31 10.42
CA ALA A 12 -9.79 -8.04 9.68
C ALA A 12 -10.04 -7.90 8.16
N SER A 13 -10.87 -8.78 7.58
CA SER A 13 -11.22 -8.71 6.15
C SER A 13 -12.04 -7.45 5.84
N ASN A 14 -12.96 -7.06 6.72
CA ASN A 14 -13.75 -5.85 6.53
C ASN A 14 -12.88 -4.60 6.61
N THR A 15 -12.01 -4.49 7.62
CA THR A 15 -11.06 -3.37 7.76
C THR A 15 -10.08 -3.31 6.58
N PHE A 16 -9.61 -4.46 6.08
CA PHE A 16 -8.75 -4.50 4.89
C PHE A 16 -9.48 -4.00 3.64
N LEU A 17 -10.71 -4.44 3.39
CA LEU A 17 -11.50 -3.96 2.25
C LEU A 17 -11.84 -2.47 2.35
N GLU A 18 -12.08 -1.98 3.57
CA GLU A 18 -12.32 -0.58 3.84
C GLU A 18 -11.07 0.26 3.56
N ALA A 19 -9.89 -0.22 3.96
CA ALA A 19 -8.59 0.37 3.63
C ALA A 19 -8.33 0.39 2.11
N VAL A 20 -8.59 -0.72 1.41
CA VAL A 20 -8.39 -0.85 -0.04
C VAL A 20 -9.35 0.04 -0.83
N ARG A 21 -10.57 0.29 -0.34
CA ARG A 21 -11.54 1.22 -0.97
C ARG A 21 -11.17 2.69 -0.78
N GLN A 22 -10.22 3.03 0.09
CA GLN A 22 -9.80 4.41 0.24
C GLN A 22 -9.15 4.91 -1.06
N LYS A 23 -9.61 6.06 -1.55
CA LYS A 23 -9.10 6.68 -2.78
C LYS A 23 -7.59 6.90 -2.73
N VAL A 24 -7.04 7.19 -1.55
CA VAL A 24 -5.60 7.36 -1.33
C VAL A 24 -4.82 6.08 -1.67
N PHE A 25 -5.31 4.90 -1.29
CA PHE A 25 -4.67 3.63 -1.62
C PHE A 25 -4.64 3.41 -3.15
N ALA A 26 -5.76 3.66 -3.83
CA ALA A 26 -5.85 3.54 -5.28
C ALA A 26 -4.91 4.52 -6.01
N VAL A 27 -4.83 5.78 -5.58
CA VAL A 27 -3.93 6.79 -6.17
C VAL A 27 -2.46 6.39 -5.99
N LEU A 28 -2.08 5.91 -4.80
CA LEU A 28 -0.70 5.47 -4.55
C LEU A 28 -0.31 4.22 -5.35
N LEU A 29 -1.25 3.29 -5.54
CA LEU A 29 -1.04 2.10 -6.35
C LEU A 29 -0.82 2.46 -7.82
N VAL A 30 -1.65 3.35 -8.37
CA VAL A 30 -1.48 3.88 -9.73
C VAL A 30 -0.16 4.62 -9.86
N PHE A 31 0.21 5.44 -8.88
CA PHE A 31 1.49 6.16 -8.87
C PHE A 31 2.69 5.20 -8.91
N GLY A 32 2.67 4.13 -8.13
CA GLY A 32 3.70 3.09 -8.17
C GLY A 32 3.80 2.37 -9.51
N LEU A 33 2.66 2.03 -10.12
CA LEU A 33 2.63 1.43 -11.46
C LEU A 33 3.21 2.38 -12.52
N VAL A 34 2.88 3.68 -12.46
CA VAL A 34 3.43 4.68 -13.39
C VAL A 34 4.94 4.80 -13.25
N LEU A 35 5.48 4.79 -12.03
CA LEU A 35 6.93 4.82 -11.81
C LEU A 35 7.62 3.58 -12.38
N ILE A 36 7.05 2.39 -12.19
CA ILE A 36 7.59 1.13 -12.72
C ILE A 36 7.53 1.11 -14.25
N TYR A 37 6.43 1.56 -14.86
CA TYR A 37 6.30 1.63 -16.31
C TYR A 37 7.21 2.70 -16.93
N GLY A 38 7.37 3.85 -16.27
CA GLY A 38 8.26 4.93 -16.71
C GLY A 38 9.73 4.51 -16.78
N ALA A 39 10.14 3.54 -15.96
CA ALA A 39 11.50 3.01 -15.98
C ALA A 39 11.88 2.30 -17.30
N ASN A 40 10.91 1.84 -18.10
CA ASN A 40 11.16 1.23 -19.41
C ASN A 40 11.48 2.27 -20.51
N TYR A 41 11.24 3.56 -20.27
CA TYR A 41 11.44 4.61 -21.28
C TYR A 41 12.91 5.05 -21.41
N PHE A 42 13.82 4.50 -20.60
CA PHE A 42 15.23 4.86 -20.60
C PHE A 42 16.02 4.11 -21.67
N THR A 43 15.72 4.41 -22.94
CA THR A 43 16.37 3.81 -24.13
C THR A 43 17.79 4.28 -24.40
N GLU A 44 18.28 5.31 -23.68
CA GLU A 44 19.59 5.94 -23.95
C GLU A 44 20.78 5.34 -23.18
N PHE A 45 20.54 4.49 -22.18
CA PHE A 45 21.60 3.91 -21.36
C PHE A 45 22.24 2.65 -21.98
N SER A 46 23.49 2.35 -21.65
CA SER A 46 24.11 1.07 -22.02
C SER A 46 23.34 -0.09 -21.37
N PHE A 47 23.30 -1.27 -22.02
CA PHE A 47 22.50 -2.43 -21.56
C PHE A 47 22.76 -2.77 -20.07
N GLN A 48 24.01 -2.65 -19.63
CA GLN A 48 24.42 -2.96 -18.26
C GLN A 48 23.96 -1.88 -17.25
N GLU A 49 24.01 -0.61 -17.64
CA GLU A 49 23.55 0.51 -16.81
C GLU A 49 22.03 0.60 -16.77
N GLN A 50 21.34 0.26 -17.87
CA GLN A 50 19.87 0.15 -17.93
C GLN A 50 19.35 -0.82 -16.87
N PHE A 51 19.94 -2.02 -16.77
CA PHE A 51 19.50 -3.02 -15.78
C PHE A 51 19.73 -2.55 -14.35
N LYS A 52 20.86 -1.91 -14.05
CA LYS A 52 21.14 -1.39 -12.71
C LYS A 52 20.19 -0.26 -12.35
N PHE A 53 20.01 0.70 -13.26
CA PHE A 53 19.12 1.83 -13.07
C PHE A 53 17.66 1.39 -12.90
N LEU A 54 17.18 0.47 -13.73
CA LEU A 54 15.84 -0.10 -13.64
C LEU A 54 15.61 -0.77 -12.27
N LYS A 55 16.61 -1.50 -11.76
CA LYS A 55 16.53 -2.14 -10.44
C LYS A 55 16.49 -1.12 -9.31
N ASP A 56 17.39 -0.14 -9.34
CA ASP A 56 17.49 0.88 -8.30
C ASP A 56 16.24 1.77 -8.29
N LEU A 57 15.74 2.17 -9.46
CA LEU A 57 14.49 2.92 -9.59
C LEU A 57 13.27 2.09 -9.15
N GLY A 58 13.24 0.80 -9.49
CA GLY A 58 12.20 -0.12 -9.04
C GLY A 58 12.18 -0.28 -7.51
N TYR A 59 13.34 -0.48 -6.88
CA TYR A 59 13.45 -0.55 -5.43
C TYR A 59 13.06 0.76 -4.75
N ALA A 60 13.51 1.90 -5.28
CA ALA A 60 13.12 3.22 -4.78
C ALA A 60 11.62 3.45 -4.89
N ALA A 61 11.00 3.10 -6.02
CA ALA A 61 9.57 3.23 -6.24
C ALA A 61 8.76 2.36 -5.28
N ILE A 62 9.13 1.08 -5.11
CA ILE A 62 8.47 0.16 -4.17
C ILE A 62 8.61 0.67 -2.74
N SER A 63 9.81 1.10 -2.34
CA SER A 63 10.06 1.59 -0.99
C SER A 63 9.24 2.85 -0.70
N LEU A 64 9.29 3.84 -1.57
CA LEU A 64 8.56 5.11 -1.40
C LEU A 64 7.04 4.90 -1.35
N THR A 65 6.51 4.13 -2.31
CA THR A 65 5.06 3.87 -2.37
C THR A 65 4.58 3.04 -1.19
N GLY A 66 5.34 2.01 -0.78
CA GLY A 66 5.02 1.22 0.41
C GLY A 66 5.00 2.06 1.68
N LEU A 67 5.95 2.97 1.84
CA LEU A 67 6.02 3.88 2.98
C LEU A 67 4.81 4.82 3.03
N LEU A 68 4.45 5.41 1.88
CA LEU A 68 3.29 6.30 1.77
C LEU A 68 1.97 5.55 2.04
N VAL A 69 1.82 4.33 1.51
CA VAL A 69 0.64 3.49 1.78
C VAL A 69 0.52 3.17 3.26
N GLY A 70 1.62 2.77 3.90
CA GLY A 70 1.63 2.47 5.33
C GLY A 70 1.30 3.69 6.20
N LEU A 71 1.94 4.83 5.93
CA LEU A 71 1.77 6.05 6.72
C LEU A 71 0.35 6.63 6.56
N LEU A 72 -0.12 6.79 5.32
CA LEU A 72 -1.44 7.37 5.05
C LEU A 72 -2.56 6.39 5.39
N GLY A 73 -2.33 5.08 5.25
CA GLY A 73 -3.25 4.04 5.70
C GLY A 73 -3.43 4.06 7.21
N ALA A 74 -2.33 4.08 7.97
CA ALA A 74 -2.38 4.19 9.44
C ALA A 74 -3.06 5.49 9.88
N SER A 75 -2.73 6.63 9.25
CA SER A 75 -3.34 7.93 9.58
C SER A 75 -4.85 7.99 9.31
N GLN A 76 -5.39 7.18 8.40
CA GLN A 76 -6.84 7.16 8.13
C GLN A 76 -7.57 6.09 8.93
N LEU A 77 -6.95 4.93 9.14
CA LEU A 77 -7.55 3.82 9.87
C LEU A 77 -7.57 4.07 11.38
N ILE A 78 -6.48 4.59 11.96
CA ILE A 78 -6.37 4.77 13.42
C ILE A 78 -7.43 5.75 13.95
N PRO A 79 -7.62 6.97 13.38
CA PRO A 79 -8.64 7.89 13.88
C PRO A 79 -10.06 7.37 13.65
N GLY A 80 -10.30 6.69 12.52
CA GLY A 80 -11.62 6.12 12.23
C GLY A 80 -12.05 5.04 13.22
N GLU A 81 -11.12 4.20 13.66
CA GLU A 81 -11.35 3.20 14.71
C GLU A 81 -11.55 3.84 16.09
N ILE A 82 -10.82 4.92 16.39
CA ILE A 82 -10.98 5.69 17.64
C ILE A 82 -12.37 6.36 17.69
N GLU A 83 -12.79 6.99 16.59
CA GLU A 83 -14.04 7.75 16.50
C GLU A 83 -15.28 6.83 16.50
N ARG A 84 -15.19 5.63 15.92
CA ARG A 84 -16.25 4.62 15.97
C ARG A 84 -16.42 3.93 17.32
N ARG A 85 -15.56 4.22 18.32
CA ARG A 85 -15.51 3.51 19.62
C ARG A 85 -15.38 1.99 19.47
N THR A 86 -14.92 1.48 18.33
CA THR A 86 -14.74 0.03 18.13
C THR A 86 -13.68 -0.54 19.07
N ILE A 87 -12.73 0.31 19.51
CA ILE A 87 -11.70 -0.01 20.50
C ILE A 87 -12.32 -0.38 21.88
N LEU A 88 -13.52 0.12 22.20
CA LEU A 88 -14.18 -0.10 23.49
C LEU A 88 -15.10 -1.33 23.53
N THR A 89 -15.33 -2.00 22.39
CA THR A 89 -16.29 -3.12 22.28
C THR A 89 -15.62 -4.48 22.01
N ALA A 90 -14.29 -4.52 21.99
CA ALA A 90 -13.52 -5.77 21.90
C ALA A 90 -13.49 -6.53 23.24
#